data_AF-B9DHU6-F1
#
_entry.id   AF-B9DHU6-F1
#
_cell.length_a   1.000
_cell.length_b   1.000
_cell.length_c   1.000
_cell.angle_alpha   90.00
_cell.angle_beta   90.00
_cell.angle_gamma   90.00
#
_symmetry.space_group_name_H-M   'P 1'
#
loop_
_entity.id
_entity.type
_entity.pdbx_description
1 polymer ?
#
loop_
_entity_poly.entity_id
_entity_poly.type
_entity_poly.pdbx_seq_one_letter_code
_entity_poly.pdbx_strand_id
1 'polypeptide(L)'
;NDRPFLGICLGLQLLFDSSEENGPVKGLGVIPGIVGRFDASAGIRVPHIGWNALQVGKDSEILDDVGNRHVYFVHSYRAIPSDENKDWISSTCNYGESFISSIRRGNVHAVQFHPEKSGEVGLSVLRRFLHPKLPATQKPMEGKASKLAKRVIACLDVRTNDKGDLVVTKGDQYDVREQSNENEVRNLGKPVDLAGQYYKDGADEISFLNITGFRDFPLGDLPMIQVLRQTSKNVFVPLTVGGGIRDFTDASGRYYSSLEVAAEYFRSGADKISIGSDAVSAAEEFIKSGVKTGKSSLEQISRVYGNQAVVVSIDPRRVYVNHPDDVPYKVIRVTNPGPNGEEYAWYQCTVSGGREGRPIGAFELAKAVEELGAGEILLNCIDCDGQGKGFDIDLVKLISDSVGIPVIASSGAGTPDHFSEVFEKTNASAALAAGIFHRKEVPIQSVKEHLQEERIEVRI
;
A
#
# COMPACT_ATOMS: atom_id res chain seq x y z
N ASN A 1 -35.60 1.74 15.67
CA ASN A 1 -35.36 0.61 16.60
C ASN A 1 -34.09 0.78 17.46
N ASP A 2 -33.47 1.97 17.52
CA ASP A 2 -32.31 2.29 18.40
C ASP A 2 -31.16 1.26 18.44
N ARG A 3 -31.01 0.47 17.37
CA ARG A 3 -29.97 -0.56 17.26
C ARG A 3 -28.64 0.09 16.90
N PRO A 4 -27.52 -0.25 17.56
CA PRO A 4 -26.20 0.29 17.20
C PRO A 4 -25.88 0.09 15.73
N PHE A 5 -25.33 1.12 15.09
CA PHE A 5 -24.87 1.12 13.71
C PHE A 5 -23.44 1.65 13.63
N LEU A 6 -22.57 0.97 12.88
CA LEU A 6 -21.21 1.41 12.58
C LEU A 6 -20.99 1.38 11.07
N GLY A 7 -20.77 2.54 10.46
CA GLY A 7 -20.24 2.67 9.10
C GLY A 7 -18.72 2.72 9.08
N ILE A 8 -18.07 2.05 8.14
CA ILE A 8 -16.60 2.07 7.97
C ILE A 8 -16.28 2.48 6.54
N CYS A 9 -15.38 3.45 6.38
CA CYS A 9 -14.92 4.00 5.09
C CYS A 9 -16.09 4.44 4.20
N LEU A 10 -16.39 3.70 3.13
CA LEU A 10 -17.57 3.96 2.28
C LEU A 10 -18.86 3.97 3.10
N GLY A 11 -18.95 3.19 4.17
CA GLY A 11 -20.10 3.21 5.10
C GLY A 11 -20.29 4.55 5.81
N LEU A 12 -19.23 5.33 6.06
CA LEU A 12 -19.35 6.72 6.52
C LEU A 12 -19.82 7.62 5.38
N GLN A 13 -19.20 7.50 4.22
CA GLN A 13 -19.46 8.37 3.06
C GLN A 13 -20.90 8.24 2.57
N LEU A 14 -21.47 7.04 2.60
CA LEU A 14 -22.86 6.77 2.23
C LEU A 14 -23.89 7.51 3.09
N LEU A 15 -23.53 7.97 4.30
CA LEU A 15 -24.45 8.72 5.17
C LEU A 15 -24.66 10.17 4.70
N PHE A 16 -23.77 10.70 3.87
CA PHE A 16 -23.84 12.08 3.38
C PHE A 16 -24.85 12.24 2.23
N ASP A 17 -25.11 13.47 1.78
CA ASP A 17 -26.06 13.75 0.70
C ASP A 17 -25.60 13.17 -0.64
N SER A 18 -24.30 13.27 -0.92
CA SER A 18 -23.71 12.80 -2.18
C SER A 18 -22.20 12.60 -2.13
N SER A 19 -21.68 11.92 -3.15
CA SER A 19 -20.25 11.82 -3.47
C SER A 19 -20.00 12.30 -4.89
N GLU A 20 -18.81 12.87 -5.12
CA GLU A 20 -18.31 13.27 -6.45
C GLU A 20 -17.55 12.14 -7.16
N GLU A 21 -17.30 11.01 -6.48
CA GLU A 21 -16.56 9.89 -7.04
C GLU A 21 -17.31 9.26 -8.23
N ASN A 22 -16.66 9.23 -9.39
CA ASN A 22 -17.26 8.81 -10.67
C ASN A 22 -18.48 9.65 -11.11
N GLY A 23 -18.53 10.93 -10.71
CA GLY A 23 -19.64 11.84 -10.96
C GLY A 23 -20.57 11.98 -9.74
N PRO A 24 -21.58 12.86 -9.78
CA PRO A 24 -22.46 13.10 -8.64
C PRO A 24 -23.36 11.88 -8.39
N VAL A 25 -23.12 11.17 -7.29
CA VAL A 25 -23.93 10.03 -6.82
C VAL A 25 -24.61 10.40 -5.51
N LYS A 26 -25.91 10.09 -5.37
CA LYS A 26 -26.66 10.34 -4.13
C LYS A 26 -26.27 9.34 -3.04
N GLY A 27 -26.03 9.84 -1.84
CA GLY A 27 -25.94 9.04 -0.63
C GLY A 27 -27.32 8.86 0.03
N LEU A 28 -27.31 8.48 1.31
CA LEU A 28 -28.51 8.27 2.10
C LEU A 28 -29.15 9.59 2.59
N GLY A 29 -28.41 10.71 2.53
CA GLY A 29 -28.91 12.03 2.94
C GLY A 29 -29.23 12.11 4.44
N VAL A 30 -28.51 11.36 5.27
CA VAL A 30 -28.66 11.39 6.73
C VAL A 30 -27.88 12.55 7.35
N ILE A 31 -26.74 12.89 6.75
CA ILE A 31 -25.82 13.95 7.18
C ILE A 31 -25.69 14.96 6.03
N PRO A 32 -25.91 16.26 6.27
CA PRO A 32 -25.69 17.27 5.26
C PRO A 32 -24.24 17.31 4.79
N GLY A 33 -24.03 17.41 3.49
CA GLY A 33 -22.72 17.65 2.89
C GLY A 33 -22.36 16.69 1.75
N ILE A 34 -21.26 17.03 1.08
CA ILE A 34 -20.77 16.34 -0.12
C ILE A 34 -19.41 15.71 0.19
N VAL A 35 -19.26 14.45 -0.21
CA VAL A 35 -17.98 13.73 -0.20
C VAL A 35 -17.23 14.08 -1.49
N GLY A 36 -16.30 15.03 -1.39
CA GLY A 36 -15.49 15.49 -2.53
C GLY A 36 -14.09 14.88 -2.56
N ARG A 37 -13.36 15.05 -3.67
CA ARG A 37 -11.96 14.60 -3.79
C ARG A 37 -11.00 15.52 -3.03
N PHE A 38 -9.93 14.98 -2.44
CA PHE A 38 -8.83 15.79 -1.90
C PHE A 38 -8.22 16.72 -2.97
N ASP A 39 -7.88 17.93 -2.55
CA ASP A 39 -7.21 18.91 -3.41
C ASP A 39 -5.70 18.63 -3.49
N ALA A 40 -5.29 17.96 -4.57
CA ALA A 40 -3.88 17.67 -4.84
C ALA A 40 -3.05 18.95 -5.09
N SER A 41 -3.68 20.09 -5.40
CA SER A 41 -2.94 21.36 -5.59
C SER A 41 -2.30 21.89 -4.31
N ALA A 42 -2.75 21.39 -3.14
CA ALA A 42 -2.16 21.66 -1.84
C ALA A 42 -0.81 20.95 -1.58
N GLY A 43 -0.24 20.27 -2.59
CA GLY A 43 1.05 19.57 -2.48
C GLY A 43 0.99 18.26 -1.70
N ILE A 44 -0.22 17.75 -1.45
CA ILE A 44 -0.45 16.42 -0.86
C ILE A 44 -0.52 15.34 -1.94
N ARG A 45 -0.30 14.09 -1.53
CA ARG A 45 -0.45 12.94 -2.44
C ARG A 45 -1.88 12.41 -2.36
N VAL A 46 -2.50 12.05 -3.47
CA VAL A 46 -3.88 11.54 -3.48
C VAL A 46 -3.90 10.24 -4.26
N PRO A 47 -4.30 9.10 -3.68
CA PRO A 47 -5.01 8.93 -2.40
C PRO A 47 -4.21 9.22 -1.12
N HIS A 48 -4.93 9.58 -0.06
CA HIS A 48 -4.43 9.57 1.32
C HIS A 48 -4.28 8.11 1.76
N ILE A 49 -3.04 7.60 1.75
CA ILE A 49 -2.68 6.24 2.15
C ILE A 49 -1.71 6.29 3.33
N GLY A 50 -2.17 5.87 4.51
CA GLY A 50 -1.30 5.64 5.65
C GLY A 50 -1.93 5.94 7.00
N TRP A 51 -1.07 6.14 7.98
CA TRP A 51 -1.42 6.21 9.39
C TRP A 51 -1.47 7.66 9.84
N ASN A 52 -2.65 8.18 10.17
CA ASN A 52 -2.85 9.60 10.51
C ASN A 52 -3.40 9.76 11.93
N ALA A 53 -3.19 10.94 12.50
CA ALA A 53 -3.57 11.30 13.87
C ALA A 53 -4.97 11.91 13.91
N LEU A 54 -5.82 11.42 14.82
CA LEU A 54 -7.15 11.98 15.03
C LEU A 54 -7.11 13.22 15.94
N GLN A 55 -7.95 14.20 15.62
CA GLN A 55 -8.36 15.27 16.51
C GLN A 55 -9.74 14.91 17.05
N VAL A 56 -9.76 14.23 18.19
CA VAL A 56 -10.99 13.70 18.79
C VAL A 56 -11.74 14.81 19.53
N GLY A 57 -13.03 14.95 19.21
CA GLY A 57 -13.94 15.89 19.86
C GLY A 57 -14.43 15.39 21.23
N LYS A 58 -15.24 16.20 21.90
CA LYS A 58 -15.95 15.77 23.13
C LYS A 58 -17.00 14.71 22.74
N ASP A 59 -17.18 13.69 23.59
CA ASP A 59 -18.19 12.62 23.45
C ASP A 59 -17.98 11.62 22.30
N SER A 60 -16.74 11.16 22.10
CA SER A 60 -16.36 10.26 21.01
C SER A 60 -16.78 8.79 21.17
N GLU A 61 -16.95 8.32 22.41
CA GLU A 61 -17.37 6.97 22.82
C GLU A 61 -16.48 5.86 22.25
N ILE A 62 -16.68 5.45 21.00
CA ILE A 62 -15.88 4.38 20.39
C ILE A 62 -14.40 4.76 20.24
N LEU A 63 -14.06 6.06 20.33
CA LEU A 63 -12.70 6.55 20.18
C LEU A 63 -11.97 6.87 21.49
N ASP A 64 -12.58 6.77 22.68
CA ASP A 64 -11.87 7.24 23.89
C ASP A 64 -10.65 6.38 24.27
N ASP A 65 -10.50 5.18 23.70
CA ASP A 65 -9.27 4.37 23.84
C ASP A 65 -8.20 4.70 22.79
N VAL A 66 -8.49 5.50 21.77
CA VAL A 66 -7.52 5.76 20.69
C VAL A 66 -6.33 6.55 21.23
N GLY A 67 -6.60 7.60 22.02
CA GLY A 67 -5.57 8.52 22.50
C GLY A 67 -4.83 9.21 21.34
N ASN A 68 -3.56 9.54 21.55
CA ASN A 68 -2.69 10.14 20.52
C ASN A 68 -2.00 9.05 19.67
N ARG A 69 -2.75 8.08 19.15
CA ARG A 69 -2.24 7.00 18.30
C ARG A 69 -2.76 7.13 16.89
N HIS A 70 -1.99 6.63 15.92
CA HIS A 70 -2.40 6.68 14.53
C HIS A 70 -3.47 5.61 14.22
N VAL A 71 -4.34 5.94 13.26
CA VAL A 71 -5.28 5.01 12.61
C VAL A 71 -5.07 5.03 11.10
N TYR A 72 -5.45 3.95 10.43
CA TYR A 72 -5.14 3.73 9.01
C TYR A 72 -6.24 4.25 8.07
N PHE A 73 -5.86 5.16 7.18
CA PHE A 73 -6.69 5.73 6.13
C PHE A 73 -6.22 5.29 4.75
N VAL A 74 -7.18 5.09 3.83
CA VAL A 74 -6.92 4.68 2.44
C VAL A 74 -8.06 5.18 1.53
N HIS A 75 -8.00 6.45 1.11
CA HIS A 75 -9.10 7.08 0.35
C HIS A 75 -8.66 8.30 -0.46
N SER A 76 -9.34 8.55 -1.60
CA SER A 76 -9.18 9.78 -2.39
C SER A 76 -10.23 10.85 -2.10
N TYR A 77 -11.35 10.44 -1.49
CA TYR A 77 -12.53 11.27 -1.27
C TYR A 77 -12.83 11.38 0.22
N ARG A 78 -13.29 12.55 0.66
CA ARG A 78 -13.48 12.90 2.07
C ARG A 78 -14.66 13.84 2.26
N ALA A 79 -15.32 13.72 3.42
CA ALA A 79 -16.34 14.67 3.86
C ALA A 79 -15.70 15.86 4.59
N ILE A 80 -16.16 17.07 4.29
CA ILE A 80 -15.63 18.31 4.87
C ILE A 80 -16.52 18.77 6.03
N PRO A 81 -15.94 19.17 7.19
CA PRO A 81 -16.67 19.79 8.28
C PRO A 81 -17.42 21.05 7.84
N SER A 82 -18.67 21.21 8.25
CA SER A 82 -19.49 22.40 8.02
C SER A 82 -20.40 22.70 9.21
N ASP A 83 -20.99 23.90 9.23
CA ASP A 83 -21.97 24.25 10.27
C ASP A 83 -23.21 23.35 10.27
N GLU A 84 -23.56 22.78 9.12
CA GLU A 84 -24.74 21.92 8.93
C GLU A 84 -24.53 20.50 9.46
N ASN A 85 -23.27 20.03 9.52
CA ASN A 85 -22.94 18.69 9.98
C ASN A 85 -22.14 18.65 11.29
N LYS A 86 -21.83 19.81 11.90
CA LYS A 86 -21.04 19.91 13.14
C LYS A 86 -21.53 19.02 14.28
N ASP A 87 -22.85 18.86 14.44
CA ASP A 87 -23.45 18.06 15.53
C ASP A 87 -23.25 16.54 15.33
N TRP A 88 -22.81 16.13 14.14
CA TRP A 88 -22.44 14.75 13.84
C TRP A 88 -20.96 14.47 14.05
N ILE A 89 -20.08 15.49 14.02
CA ILE A 89 -18.63 15.26 13.96
C ILE A 89 -18.12 14.80 15.33
N SER A 90 -17.51 13.62 15.38
CA SER A 90 -16.85 13.11 16.59
C SER A 90 -15.33 13.18 16.53
N SER A 91 -14.72 13.19 15.33
CA SER A 91 -13.30 13.51 15.16
C SER A 91 -13.00 14.02 13.75
N THR A 92 -11.91 14.78 13.63
CA THR A 92 -11.34 15.21 12.36
C THR A 92 -9.89 14.74 12.21
N CYS A 93 -9.36 14.80 11.00
CA CYS A 93 -7.94 14.65 10.70
C CYS A 93 -7.51 15.80 9.80
N ASN A 94 -6.21 16.09 9.78
CA ASN A 94 -5.61 17.00 8.82
C ASN A 94 -4.84 16.21 7.76
N TYR A 95 -5.15 16.48 6.50
CA TYR A 95 -4.37 16.04 5.35
C TYR A 95 -4.47 17.08 4.22
N GLY A 96 -3.61 18.11 4.29
CA GLY A 96 -3.70 19.32 3.46
C GLY A 96 -4.83 20.25 3.88
N GLU A 97 -5.98 19.67 4.22
CA GLU A 97 -7.16 20.31 4.80
C GLU A 97 -7.72 19.46 5.95
N SER A 98 -8.59 20.06 6.77
CA SER A 98 -9.33 19.32 7.80
C SER A 98 -10.49 18.54 7.18
N PHE A 99 -10.61 17.26 7.50
CA PHE A 99 -11.70 16.40 7.03
C PHE A 99 -12.33 15.58 8.18
N ILE A 100 -13.58 15.20 8.01
CA ILE A 100 -14.33 14.39 8.98
C ILE A 100 -13.74 12.98 9.01
N SER A 101 -13.20 12.58 10.16
CA SER A 101 -12.63 11.24 10.37
C SER A 101 -13.59 10.28 11.05
N SER A 102 -14.51 10.81 11.84
CA SER A 102 -15.61 10.02 12.39
C SER A 102 -16.82 10.89 12.71
N ILE A 103 -17.98 10.23 12.72
CA ILE A 103 -19.25 10.82 13.12
C ILE A 103 -19.90 10.03 14.25
N ARG A 104 -20.76 10.70 15.01
CA ARG A 104 -21.62 10.11 16.02
C ARG A 104 -22.90 10.93 16.19
N ARG A 105 -24.05 10.27 16.23
CA ARG A 105 -25.31 10.84 16.73
C ARG A 105 -26.20 9.73 17.28
N GLY A 106 -26.48 9.75 18.58
CA GLY A 106 -27.19 8.66 19.24
C GLY A 106 -26.44 7.34 19.08
N ASN A 107 -27.12 6.33 18.52
CA ASN A 107 -26.63 4.98 18.26
C ASN A 107 -25.93 4.81 16.89
N VAL A 108 -25.80 5.88 16.11
CA VAL A 108 -25.16 5.86 14.79
C VAL A 108 -23.73 6.36 14.93
N HIS A 109 -22.78 5.50 14.57
CA HIS A 109 -21.36 5.82 14.48
C HIS A 109 -20.89 5.56 13.05
N ALA A 110 -19.90 6.32 12.60
CA ALA A 110 -19.12 5.92 11.43
C ALA A 110 -17.69 6.46 11.50
N VAL A 111 -16.77 5.78 10.83
CA VAL A 111 -15.35 6.14 10.76
C VAL A 111 -14.87 6.10 9.31
N GLN A 112 -14.04 7.06 8.91
CA GLN A 112 -13.44 7.12 7.57
C GLN A 112 -12.20 6.20 7.49
N PHE A 113 -11.47 6.04 8.59
CA PHE A 113 -10.39 5.07 8.71
C PHE A 113 -10.92 3.63 8.82
N HIS A 114 -10.04 2.66 8.64
CA HIS A 114 -10.36 1.23 8.75
C HIS A 114 -9.88 0.70 10.12
N PRO A 115 -10.76 0.57 11.14
CA PRO A 115 -10.36 0.04 12.44
C PRO A 115 -9.82 -1.39 12.34
N GLU A 116 -10.34 -2.22 11.44
CA GLU A 116 -9.86 -3.57 11.16
C GLU A 116 -8.45 -3.62 10.51
N LYS A 117 -7.96 -2.46 10.03
CA LYS A 117 -6.59 -2.28 9.48
C LYS A 117 -5.72 -1.34 10.30
N SER A 118 -6.20 -0.93 11.48
CA SER A 118 -5.49 0.00 12.37
C SER A 118 -4.83 -0.69 13.57
N GLY A 119 -4.49 -1.98 13.43
CA GLY A 119 -3.88 -2.79 14.49
C GLY A 119 -4.72 -2.81 15.78
N GLU A 120 -4.02 -2.89 16.92
CA GLU A 120 -4.69 -2.96 18.23
C GLU A 120 -5.50 -1.70 18.56
N VAL A 121 -5.08 -0.54 18.04
CA VAL A 121 -5.82 0.73 18.18
C VAL A 121 -7.20 0.63 17.53
N GLY A 122 -7.28 0.07 16.34
CA GLY A 122 -8.56 -0.10 15.67
C GLY A 122 -9.41 -1.24 16.25
N LEU A 123 -8.78 -2.33 16.72
CA LEU A 123 -9.49 -3.37 17.45
C LEU A 123 -10.14 -2.85 18.74
N SER A 124 -9.52 -1.89 19.43
CA SER A 124 -10.16 -1.25 20.60
C SER A 124 -11.42 -0.48 20.22
N VAL A 125 -11.45 0.21 19.08
CA VAL A 125 -12.64 0.88 18.53
C VAL A 125 -13.78 -0.11 18.29
N LEU A 126 -13.48 -1.25 17.66
CA LEU A 126 -14.48 -2.31 17.41
C LEU A 126 -14.97 -2.93 18.71
N ARG A 127 -14.07 -3.22 19.67
CA ARG A 127 -14.44 -3.77 20.99
C ARG A 127 -15.37 -2.82 21.74
N ARG A 128 -15.11 -1.50 21.71
CA ARG A 128 -15.97 -0.49 22.32
C ARG A 128 -17.34 -0.41 21.67
N PHE A 129 -17.39 -0.44 20.34
CA PHE A 129 -18.68 -0.46 19.62
C PHE A 129 -19.53 -1.69 19.99
N LEU A 130 -18.92 -2.88 20.06
CA LEU A 130 -19.63 -4.12 20.42
C LEU A 130 -20.03 -4.18 21.90
N HIS A 131 -19.25 -3.53 22.76
CA HIS A 131 -19.39 -3.61 24.21
C HIS A 131 -19.24 -2.24 24.88
N PRO A 132 -20.20 -1.31 24.68
CA PRO A 132 -20.10 0.08 25.13
C PRO A 132 -20.10 0.24 26.67
N LYS A 133 -20.48 -0.81 27.40
CA LYS A 133 -20.50 -0.84 28.87
C LYS A 133 -19.21 -1.36 29.50
N LEU A 134 -18.22 -1.77 28.70
CA LEU A 134 -16.93 -2.18 29.24
C LEU A 134 -16.25 -0.95 29.87
N PRO A 135 -15.72 -1.07 31.10
CA PRO A 135 -14.82 -0.05 31.64
C PRO A 135 -13.65 0.14 30.67
N ALA A 136 -13.19 1.38 30.49
CA ALA A 136 -11.99 1.65 29.70
C ALA A 136 -10.88 0.71 30.18
N THR A 137 -10.45 -0.20 29.30
CA THR A 137 -9.69 -1.40 29.72
C THR A 137 -8.30 -1.07 30.26
N GLN A 138 -7.79 0.13 29.99
CA GLN A 138 -6.53 0.71 30.47
C GLN A 138 -6.65 2.25 30.35
N LYS A 139 -5.81 3.02 31.07
CA LYS A 139 -5.56 4.42 30.66
C LYS A 139 -5.17 4.39 29.17
N PRO A 140 -5.65 5.31 28.32
CA PRO A 140 -5.19 5.38 26.94
C PRO A 140 -3.66 5.33 26.97
N MET A 141 -3.04 4.35 26.31
CA MET A 141 -1.59 4.40 26.12
C MET A 141 -1.32 5.68 25.34
N GLU A 142 -0.68 6.66 25.98
CA GLU A 142 -0.35 7.93 25.35
C GLU A 142 0.63 7.66 24.20
N GLY A 143 0.17 7.85 22.96
CA GLY A 143 1.04 7.97 21.80
C GLY A 143 1.50 9.41 21.57
N LYS A 144 2.18 9.64 20.45
CA LYS A 144 2.65 10.97 20.02
C LYS A 144 2.20 11.32 18.59
N ALA A 145 1.13 10.68 18.11
CA ALA A 145 0.60 10.92 16.77
C ALA A 145 0.15 12.38 16.62
N SER A 146 0.63 13.05 15.59
CA SER A 146 0.36 14.46 15.31
C SER A 146 0.00 14.75 13.85
N LYS A 147 0.44 13.91 12.90
CA LYS A 147 0.18 14.02 11.46
C LYS A 147 0.28 12.65 10.78
N LEU A 148 0.25 12.63 9.46
CA LEU A 148 0.50 11.41 8.68
C LEU A 148 1.93 10.89 8.93
N ALA A 149 2.02 9.65 9.39
CA ALA A 149 3.27 8.94 9.61
C ALA A 149 3.89 8.42 8.31
N LYS A 150 5.22 8.38 8.25
CA LYS A 150 5.97 7.58 7.28
C LYS A 150 5.75 6.10 7.57
N ARG A 151 5.57 5.31 6.50
CA ARG A 151 5.30 3.87 6.61
C ARG A 151 6.55 3.03 6.43
N VAL A 152 6.71 2.05 7.30
CA VAL A 152 7.69 0.96 7.17
C VAL A 152 6.95 -0.31 6.71
N ILE A 153 7.21 -0.73 5.48
CA ILE A 153 6.55 -1.87 4.84
C ILE A 153 7.48 -3.09 4.90
N ALA A 154 6.95 -4.21 5.40
CA ALA A 154 7.67 -5.48 5.39
C ALA A 154 7.22 -6.32 4.18
N CYS A 155 8.18 -6.86 3.45
CA CYS A 155 7.92 -7.64 2.25
C CYS A 155 8.42 -9.08 2.38
N LEU A 156 7.68 -10.02 1.79
CA LEU A 156 8.09 -11.42 1.67
C LEU A 156 7.82 -11.99 0.28
N ASP A 157 8.80 -12.73 -0.23
CA ASP A 157 8.67 -13.57 -1.42
C ASP A 157 7.92 -14.85 -1.06
N VAL A 158 6.89 -15.19 -1.83
CA VAL A 158 6.17 -16.46 -1.70
C VAL A 158 6.47 -17.32 -2.92
N ARG A 159 7.24 -18.40 -2.72
CA ARG A 159 7.64 -19.35 -3.76
C ARG A 159 7.07 -20.73 -3.51
N THR A 160 7.13 -21.59 -4.52
CA THR A 160 6.90 -23.02 -4.38
C THR A 160 8.23 -23.76 -4.37
N ASN A 161 8.45 -24.68 -3.43
CA ASN A 161 9.60 -25.60 -3.46
C ASN A 161 9.33 -26.82 -4.37
N ASP A 162 10.32 -27.70 -4.52
CA ASP A 162 10.23 -28.92 -5.35
C ASP A 162 9.12 -29.89 -4.91
N LYS A 163 8.66 -29.80 -3.65
CA LYS A 163 7.56 -30.61 -3.09
C LYS A 163 6.19 -30.00 -3.28
N GLY A 164 6.10 -28.79 -3.83
CA GLY A 164 4.84 -28.06 -3.98
C GLY A 164 4.42 -27.23 -2.76
N ASP A 165 5.25 -27.14 -1.72
CA ASP A 165 5.00 -26.32 -0.53
C ASP A 165 5.30 -24.84 -0.79
N LEU A 166 4.58 -23.96 -0.08
CA LEU A 166 4.89 -22.55 -0.09
C LEU A 166 6.01 -22.22 0.89
N VAL A 167 7.06 -21.57 0.38
CA VAL A 167 8.24 -21.18 1.14
C VAL A 167 8.54 -19.70 0.95
N VAL A 168 9.22 -19.12 1.95
CA VAL A 168 9.77 -17.76 1.87
C VAL A 168 11.26 -17.85 1.63
N THR A 169 11.78 -17.11 0.64
CA THR A 169 13.22 -17.10 0.36
C THR A 169 13.99 -16.16 1.28
N LYS A 170 15.07 -16.67 1.88
CA LYS A 170 16.02 -15.94 2.72
C LYS A 170 16.97 -15.05 1.92
N GLY A 171 16.48 -14.29 0.94
CA GLY A 171 17.23 -13.20 0.29
C GLY A 171 18.61 -13.51 -0.34
N ASP A 172 19.08 -14.76 -0.33
CA ASP A 172 20.35 -15.21 -0.90
C ASP A 172 20.14 -16.59 -1.56
N GLN A 173 21.00 -16.89 -2.53
CA GLN A 173 20.93 -17.97 -3.52
C GLN A 173 20.24 -19.30 -3.14
N TYR A 174 19.51 -19.83 -4.12
CA TYR A 174 19.16 -21.23 -4.38
C TYR A 174 19.86 -22.28 -3.49
N ASP A 175 19.16 -22.79 -2.46
CA ASP A 175 19.00 -24.23 -2.18
C ASP A 175 18.12 -24.38 -0.93
N VAL A 176 16.88 -24.86 -1.09
CA VAL A 176 16.03 -25.23 0.06
C VAL A 176 15.68 -26.71 -0.06
N ARG A 177 16.69 -27.58 0.05
CA ARG A 177 16.51 -29.03 0.20
C ARG A 177 16.18 -29.33 1.66
N GLU A 178 14.93 -29.14 2.06
CA GLU A 178 14.44 -29.71 3.34
C GLU A 178 13.95 -31.15 3.11
N GLN A 179 14.77 -32.11 3.57
CA GLN A 179 14.39 -33.52 3.69
C GLN A 179 13.45 -33.70 4.89
N SER A 180 12.19 -34.02 4.61
CA SER A 180 11.27 -34.66 5.52
C SER A 180 10.38 -35.59 4.68
N ASN A 181 10.29 -36.85 5.13
CA ASN A 181 9.44 -37.88 4.57
C ASN A 181 8.10 -37.78 5.28
N GLU A 182 7.05 -37.45 4.54
CA GLU A 182 5.68 -37.95 4.71
C GLU A 182 4.78 -37.26 3.67
N ASN A 183 3.88 -38.03 3.06
CA ASN A 183 2.79 -37.50 2.24
C ASN A 183 1.85 -36.64 3.10
N GLU A 184 1.17 -35.66 2.49
CA GLU A 184 0.02 -34.86 3.00
C GLU A 184 0.28 -33.36 3.26
N VAL A 185 -0.70 -32.53 2.82
CA VAL A 185 -0.91 -31.09 3.07
C VAL A 185 0.25 -30.15 2.72
N ARG A 186 0.06 -29.30 1.70
CA ARG A 186 0.97 -28.17 1.40
C ARG A 186 1.16 -27.32 2.66
N ASN A 187 2.39 -27.18 3.14
CA ASN A 187 2.66 -26.37 4.33
C ASN A 187 2.53 -24.88 3.99
N LEU A 188 1.38 -24.29 4.33
CA LEU A 188 1.11 -22.86 4.17
C LEU A 188 1.71 -21.99 5.30
N GLY A 189 2.27 -22.61 6.35
CA GLY A 189 2.59 -21.94 7.62
C GLY A 189 3.70 -20.90 7.51
N LYS A 190 4.75 -21.15 6.71
CA LYS A 190 5.94 -20.27 6.69
C LYS A 190 5.63 -18.82 6.28
N PRO A 191 4.89 -18.53 5.19
CA PRO A 191 4.49 -17.16 4.86
C PRO A 191 3.53 -16.52 5.88
N VAL A 192 2.58 -17.30 6.40
CA VAL A 192 1.55 -16.81 7.34
C VAL A 192 2.18 -16.44 8.68
N ASP A 193 3.04 -17.31 9.22
CA ASP A 193 3.73 -17.10 10.49
C ASP A 193 4.68 -15.90 10.41
N LEU A 194 5.40 -15.76 9.29
CA LEU A 194 6.29 -14.63 9.06
C LEU A 194 5.51 -13.31 8.96
N ALA A 195 4.39 -13.28 8.23
CA ALA A 195 3.53 -12.11 8.19
C ALA A 195 2.97 -11.76 9.58
N GLY A 196 2.56 -12.77 10.35
CA GLY A 196 2.16 -12.61 11.75
C GLY A 196 3.28 -12.03 12.63
N GLN A 197 4.53 -12.43 12.38
CA GLN A 197 5.68 -11.88 13.08
C GLN A 197 5.95 -10.43 12.68
N TYR A 198 5.96 -10.10 11.39
CA TYR A 198 6.12 -8.71 10.93
C TYR A 198 5.07 -7.77 11.51
N TYR A 199 3.82 -8.22 11.60
CA TYR A 199 2.76 -7.46 12.26
C TYR A 199 3.07 -7.18 13.73
N LYS A 200 3.49 -8.21 14.49
CA LYS A 200 3.88 -8.08 15.90
C LYS A 200 5.12 -7.20 16.09
N ASP A 201 6.06 -7.25 15.15
CA ASP A 201 7.28 -6.45 15.14
C ASP A 201 7.03 -5.00 14.71
N GLY A 202 5.77 -4.66 14.38
CA GLY A 202 5.34 -3.29 14.13
C GLY A 202 5.28 -2.89 12.66
N ALA A 203 5.30 -3.80 11.69
CA ALA A 203 5.11 -3.45 10.27
C ALA A 203 3.83 -2.62 10.07
N ASP A 204 3.90 -1.58 9.23
CA ASP A 204 2.75 -0.72 8.93
C ASP A 204 1.87 -1.29 7.82
N GLU A 205 2.44 -2.20 7.02
CA GLU A 205 1.84 -2.89 5.89
C GLU A 205 2.70 -4.13 5.58
N ILE A 206 2.08 -5.19 5.06
CA ILE A 206 2.78 -6.41 4.65
C ILE A 206 2.52 -6.69 3.18
N SER A 207 3.61 -6.79 2.42
CA SER A 207 3.58 -7.09 0.98
C SER A 207 3.99 -8.53 0.71
N PHE A 208 3.17 -9.25 -0.06
CA PHE A 208 3.45 -10.60 -0.55
C PHE A 208 3.80 -10.54 -2.03
N LEU A 209 5.02 -10.94 -2.38
CA LEU A 209 5.42 -11.12 -3.78
C LEU A 209 5.16 -12.57 -4.18
N ASN A 210 4.02 -12.80 -4.81
CA ASN A 210 3.61 -14.08 -5.34
C ASN A 210 4.37 -14.39 -6.64
N ILE A 211 5.40 -15.22 -6.51
CA ILE A 211 6.21 -15.72 -7.62
C ILE A 211 6.01 -17.21 -7.83
N THR A 212 4.87 -17.72 -7.37
CA THR A 212 4.47 -19.10 -7.63
C THR A 212 4.06 -19.29 -9.10
N GLY A 213 4.45 -20.42 -9.69
CA GLY A 213 4.18 -20.75 -11.09
C GLY A 213 2.79 -21.33 -11.36
N PHE A 214 1.82 -21.13 -10.47
CA PHE A 214 0.52 -21.81 -10.55
C PHE A 214 -0.44 -21.11 -11.50
N ARG A 215 -0.27 -21.33 -12.81
CA ARG A 215 -1.18 -20.83 -13.86
C ARG A 215 -2.22 -21.86 -14.30
N ASP A 216 -2.02 -23.14 -13.93
CA ASP A 216 -2.85 -24.24 -14.39
C ASP A 216 -4.00 -24.59 -13.42
N PHE A 217 -4.03 -23.96 -12.24
CA PHE A 217 -5.05 -24.23 -11.22
C PHE A 217 -6.23 -23.25 -11.33
N PRO A 218 -7.46 -23.68 -10.98
CA PRO A 218 -8.58 -22.78 -10.78
C PRO A 218 -8.22 -21.65 -9.80
N LEU A 219 -8.71 -20.44 -10.06
CA LEU A 219 -8.36 -19.23 -9.30
C LEU A 219 -8.55 -19.38 -7.78
N GLY A 220 -9.66 -20.00 -7.34
CA GLY A 220 -9.97 -20.18 -5.92
C GLY A 220 -9.05 -21.17 -5.19
N ASP A 221 -8.33 -22.01 -5.95
CA ASP A 221 -7.43 -23.04 -5.43
C ASP A 221 -5.96 -22.59 -5.42
N LEU A 222 -5.68 -21.35 -5.85
CA LEU A 222 -4.35 -20.80 -5.81
C LEU A 222 -3.85 -20.76 -4.35
N PRO A 223 -2.66 -21.30 -4.04
CA PRO A 223 -2.17 -21.34 -2.66
C PRO A 223 -2.05 -19.96 -1.99
N MET A 224 -1.74 -18.93 -2.78
CA MET A 224 -1.66 -17.55 -2.30
C MET A 224 -3.00 -17.03 -1.75
N ILE A 225 -4.13 -17.50 -2.29
CA ILE A 225 -5.48 -17.20 -1.76
C ILE A 225 -5.62 -17.72 -0.33
N GLN A 226 -5.15 -18.93 -0.07
CA GLN A 226 -5.18 -19.50 1.29
C GLN A 226 -4.22 -18.79 2.24
N VAL A 227 -3.02 -18.40 1.77
CA VAL A 227 -2.08 -17.61 2.58
C VAL A 227 -2.73 -16.32 3.06
N LEU A 228 -3.39 -15.57 2.19
CA LEU A 228 -4.10 -14.34 2.57
C LEU A 228 -5.22 -14.64 3.57
N ARG A 229 -6.07 -15.64 3.30
CA ARG A 229 -7.18 -16.00 4.21
C ARG A 229 -6.70 -16.38 5.60
N GLN A 230 -5.58 -17.09 5.72
CA GLN A 230 -5.00 -17.44 7.01
C GLN A 230 -4.32 -16.25 7.68
N THR A 231 -3.59 -15.43 6.92
CA THR A 231 -2.93 -14.20 7.41
C THR A 231 -3.95 -13.24 8.01
N SER A 232 -5.03 -12.95 7.28
CA SER A 232 -6.06 -11.98 7.69
C SER A 232 -6.84 -12.38 8.94
N LYS A 233 -6.68 -13.60 9.47
CA LYS A 233 -7.27 -13.99 10.76
C LYS A 233 -6.60 -13.28 11.94
N ASN A 234 -5.30 -12.96 11.81
CA ASN A 234 -4.48 -12.50 12.94
C ASN A 234 -3.66 -11.24 12.62
N VAL A 235 -3.68 -10.76 11.38
CA VAL A 235 -2.91 -9.60 10.93
C VAL A 235 -3.87 -8.47 10.57
N PHE A 236 -3.86 -7.42 11.38
CA PHE A 236 -4.81 -6.30 11.30
C PHE A 236 -4.12 -5.01 10.81
N VAL A 237 -3.26 -5.17 9.81
CA VAL A 237 -2.65 -4.09 9.02
C VAL A 237 -2.91 -4.37 7.52
N PRO A 238 -2.72 -3.40 6.63
CA PRO A 238 -2.92 -3.59 5.20
C PRO A 238 -2.05 -4.71 4.62
N LEU A 239 -2.64 -5.52 3.75
CA LEU A 239 -1.98 -6.59 3.00
C LEU A 239 -1.96 -6.23 1.51
N THR A 240 -0.77 -6.20 0.94
CA THR A 240 -0.57 -6.00 -0.51
C THR A 240 -0.13 -7.31 -1.14
N VAL A 241 -0.71 -7.70 -2.27
CA VAL A 241 -0.28 -8.89 -3.03
C VAL A 241 0.15 -8.51 -4.44
N GLY A 242 1.38 -8.85 -4.81
CA GLY A 242 1.92 -8.66 -6.15
C GLY A 242 2.18 -9.98 -6.84
N GLY A 243 2.03 -10.01 -8.16
CA GLY A 243 2.32 -11.18 -8.99
C GLY A 243 1.08 -12.03 -9.31
N GLY A 244 0.90 -12.31 -10.60
CA GLY A 244 -0.22 -13.11 -11.10
C GLY A 244 -1.53 -12.34 -11.33
N ILE A 245 -1.55 -11.02 -11.15
CA ILE A 245 -2.74 -10.17 -11.37
C ILE A 245 -2.84 -9.78 -12.85
N ARG A 246 -3.40 -10.68 -13.66
CA ARG A 246 -3.60 -10.51 -15.11
C ARG A 246 -4.65 -11.49 -15.62
N ASP A 247 -5.07 -11.29 -16.87
CA ASP A 247 -5.95 -12.23 -17.57
C ASP A 247 -5.27 -13.61 -17.69
N PHE A 248 -6.02 -14.68 -17.43
CA PHE A 248 -5.56 -16.05 -17.70
C PHE A 248 -6.72 -17.03 -17.94
N THR A 249 -6.38 -18.19 -18.49
CA THR A 249 -7.30 -19.33 -18.64
C THR A 249 -6.73 -20.51 -17.88
N ASP A 250 -7.53 -21.13 -17.00
CA ASP A 250 -7.10 -22.30 -16.23
C ASP A 250 -7.12 -23.60 -17.08
N ALA A 251 -6.64 -24.70 -16.50
CA ALA A 251 -6.58 -26.00 -17.19
C ALA A 251 -7.97 -26.58 -17.56
N SER A 252 -9.06 -26.07 -16.97
CA SER A 252 -10.43 -26.45 -17.33
C SER A 252 -10.99 -25.65 -18.51
N GLY A 253 -10.23 -24.66 -19.01
CA GLY A 253 -10.64 -23.77 -20.09
C GLY A 253 -11.45 -22.57 -19.61
N ARG A 254 -11.57 -22.33 -18.30
CA ARG A 254 -12.27 -21.15 -17.78
C ARG A 254 -11.36 -19.92 -17.88
N TYR A 255 -11.85 -18.89 -18.55
CA TYR A 255 -11.23 -17.58 -18.61
C TYR A 255 -11.52 -16.76 -17.33
N TYR A 256 -10.51 -16.05 -16.85
CA TYR A 256 -10.59 -15.07 -15.77
C TYR A 256 -10.00 -13.74 -16.25
N SER A 257 -10.77 -12.66 -16.11
CA SER A 257 -10.26 -11.31 -16.29
C SER A 257 -9.39 -10.87 -15.10
N SER A 258 -8.47 -9.94 -15.31
CA SER A 258 -7.64 -9.35 -14.24
C SER A 258 -8.48 -8.76 -13.11
N LEU A 259 -9.67 -8.24 -13.43
CA LEU A 259 -10.63 -7.75 -12.44
C LEU A 259 -11.18 -8.88 -11.57
N GLU A 260 -11.56 -10.03 -12.16
CA GLU A 260 -11.97 -11.22 -11.39
C GLU A 260 -10.84 -11.76 -10.52
N VAL A 261 -9.62 -11.76 -11.05
CA VAL A 261 -8.42 -12.17 -10.29
C VAL A 261 -8.23 -11.26 -9.08
N ALA A 262 -8.20 -9.93 -9.30
CA ALA A 262 -8.08 -8.96 -8.21
C ALA A 262 -9.21 -9.08 -7.19
N ALA A 263 -10.46 -9.25 -7.65
CA ALA A 263 -11.62 -9.43 -6.79
C ALA A 263 -11.47 -10.66 -5.87
N GLU A 264 -10.96 -11.79 -6.37
CA GLU A 264 -10.74 -12.97 -5.54
C GLU A 264 -9.63 -12.75 -4.51
N TYR A 265 -8.54 -12.05 -4.88
CA TYR A 265 -7.50 -11.66 -3.94
C TYR A 265 -8.04 -10.74 -2.84
N PHE A 266 -8.86 -9.75 -3.19
CA PHE A 266 -9.49 -8.85 -2.21
C PHE A 266 -10.42 -9.61 -1.25
N ARG A 267 -11.30 -10.47 -1.79
CA ARG A 267 -12.19 -11.32 -0.97
C ARG A 267 -11.44 -12.29 -0.06
N SER A 268 -10.20 -12.59 -0.40
CA SER A 268 -9.34 -13.50 0.34
C SER A 268 -8.46 -12.81 1.38
N GLY A 269 -8.44 -11.47 1.42
CA GLY A 269 -7.80 -10.71 2.50
C GLY A 269 -6.79 -9.66 2.05
N ALA A 270 -6.46 -9.58 0.76
CA ALA A 270 -5.67 -8.47 0.24
C ALA A 270 -6.48 -7.17 0.32
N ASP A 271 -5.79 -6.06 0.61
CA ASP A 271 -6.36 -4.71 0.55
C ASP A 271 -5.92 -3.98 -0.72
N LYS A 272 -4.74 -4.37 -1.25
CA LYS A 272 -4.15 -3.81 -2.46
C LYS A 272 -3.56 -4.91 -3.33
N ILE A 273 -3.60 -4.69 -4.64
CA ILE A 273 -2.90 -5.52 -5.62
C ILE A 273 -1.75 -4.75 -6.23
N SER A 274 -0.66 -5.46 -6.58
CA SER A 274 0.49 -4.90 -7.26
C SER A 274 0.62 -5.47 -8.68
N ILE A 275 0.65 -4.57 -9.66
CA ILE A 275 0.76 -4.88 -11.10
C ILE A 275 2.15 -4.46 -11.58
N GLY A 276 2.85 -5.40 -12.23
CA GLY A 276 4.19 -5.18 -12.81
C GLY A 276 4.16 -5.08 -14.33
N SER A 277 4.48 -6.18 -15.03
CA SER A 277 4.68 -6.18 -16.49
C SER A 277 3.47 -5.67 -17.29
N ASP A 278 2.25 -6.02 -16.90
CA ASP A 278 1.03 -5.53 -17.56
C ASP A 278 0.90 -4.00 -17.47
N ALA A 279 1.38 -3.37 -16.40
CA ALA A 279 1.36 -1.91 -16.25
C ALA A 279 2.30 -1.24 -17.27
N VAL A 280 3.44 -1.88 -17.58
CA VAL A 280 4.38 -1.38 -18.60
C VAL A 280 3.75 -1.42 -19.98
N SER A 281 3.10 -2.54 -20.33
CA SER A 281 2.39 -2.66 -21.62
C SER A 281 1.22 -1.66 -21.74
N ALA A 282 0.44 -1.49 -20.67
CA ALA A 282 -0.65 -0.52 -20.65
C ALA A 282 -0.14 0.92 -20.80
N ALA A 283 0.97 1.27 -20.15
CA ALA A 283 1.60 2.57 -20.26
C ALA A 283 2.15 2.84 -21.68
N GLU A 284 2.82 1.87 -22.31
CA GLU A 284 3.30 1.99 -23.69
C GLU A 284 2.15 2.24 -24.67
N GLU A 285 1.03 1.51 -24.52
CA GLU A 285 -0.17 1.71 -25.34
C GLU A 285 -0.80 3.10 -25.10
N PHE A 286 -0.88 3.52 -23.84
CA PHE A 286 -1.40 4.83 -23.47
C PHE A 286 -0.54 5.97 -24.01
N ILE A 287 0.79 5.89 -23.86
CA ILE A 287 1.72 6.92 -24.39
C ILE A 287 1.63 7.00 -25.90
N LYS A 288 1.53 5.85 -26.59
CA LYS A 288 1.43 5.80 -28.04
C LYS A 288 0.10 6.34 -28.58
N SER A 289 -1.00 6.04 -27.90
CA SER A 289 -2.36 6.39 -28.38
C SER A 289 -2.85 7.74 -27.84
N GLY A 290 -2.38 8.18 -26.68
CA GLY A 290 -2.90 9.32 -25.92
C GLY A 290 -4.29 9.07 -25.32
N VAL A 291 -4.80 7.84 -25.34
CA VAL A 291 -6.20 7.53 -25.00
C VAL A 291 -6.28 6.43 -23.93
N LYS A 292 -7.08 6.69 -22.89
CA LYS A 292 -7.50 5.69 -21.89
C LYS A 292 -8.50 4.74 -22.53
N THR A 293 -8.15 3.46 -22.63
CA THR A 293 -8.97 2.46 -23.35
C THR A 293 -10.13 1.94 -22.50
N GLY A 294 -10.04 2.08 -21.17
CA GLY A 294 -10.93 1.47 -20.19
C GLY A 294 -10.75 -0.05 -20.07
N LYS A 295 -9.71 -0.62 -20.69
CA LYS A 295 -9.51 -2.08 -20.80
C LYS A 295 -8.30 -2.59 -20.04
N SER A 296 -7.34 -1.74 -19.70
CA SER A 296 -6.18 -2.20 -18.92
C SER A 296 -6.60 -2.65 -17.53
N SER A 297 -5.83 -3.55 -16.93
CA SER A 297 -6.06 -3.99 -15.55
C SER A 297 -6.05 -2.82 -14.56
N LEU A 298 -5.20 -1.82 -14.78
CA LEU A 298 -5.15 -0.57 -14.01
C LEU A 298 -6.50 0.16 -14.03
N GLU A 299 -7.02 0.43 -15.23
CA GLU A 299 -8.28 1.16 -15.41
C GLU A 299 -9.48 0.38 -14.87
N GLN A 300 -9.54 -0.93 -15.12
CA GLN A 300 -10.67 -1.77 -14.70
C GLN A 300 -10.72 -1.93 -13.18
N ILE A 301 -9.59 -2.21 -12.53
CA ILE A 301 -9.54 -2.43 -11.09
C ILE A 301 -9.74 -1.11 -10.34
N SER A 302 -9.04 -0.04 -10.76
CA SER A 302 -9.21 1.28 -10.11
C SER A 302 -10.62 1.84 -10.25
N ARG A 303 -11.31 1.60 -11.38
CA ARG A 303 -12.70 2.01 -11.56
C ARG A 303 -13.66 1.35 -10.56
N VAL A 304 -13.40 0.10 -10.17
CA VAL A 304 -14.30 -0.67 -9.27
C VAL A 304 -13.92 -0.50 -7.80
N TYR A 305 -12.62 -0.53 -7.49
CA TYR A 305 -12.10 -0.56 -6.12
C TYR A 305 -11.42 0.75 -5.68
N GLY A 306 -11.35 1.73 -6.57
CA GLY A 306 -10.64 3.00 -6.38
C GLY A 306 -9.14 2.88 -6.65
N ASN A 307 -8.50 4.01 -6.96
CA ASN A 307 -7.05 4.06 -7.23
C ASN A 307 -6.24 3.47 -6.06
N GLN A 308 -6.71 3.68 -4.83
CA GLN A 308 -6.06 3.20 -3.61
C GLN A 308 -5.83 1.69 -3.55
N ALA A 309 -6.57 0.90 -4.34
CA ALA A 309 -6.42 -0.55 -4.40
C ALA A 309 -5.33 -1.01 -5.39
N VAL A 310 -4.83 -0.11 -6.25
CA VAL A 310 -3.92 -0.43 -7.35
C VAL A 310 -2.53 0.15 -7.08
N VAL A 311 -1.57 -0.74 -6.78
CA VAL A 311 -0.15 -0.44 -6.70
C VAL A 311 0.52 -0.85 -8.01
N VAL A 312 1.45 -0.04 -8.53
CA VAL A 312 2.28 -0.41 -9.67
C VAL A 312 3.71 -0.67 -9.22
N SER A 313 4.21 -1.88 -9.48
CA SER A 313 5.61 -2.24 -9.26
C SER A 313 6.44 -1.81 -10.48
N ILE A 314 7.33 -0.86 -10.29
CA ILE A 314 8.26 -0.38 -11.32
C ILE A 314 9.65 -0.95 -11.00
N ASP A 315 10.24 -1.64 -11.98
CA ASP A 315 11.55 -2.28 -11.91
C ASP A 315 12.54 -1.58 -12.86
N PRO A 316 13.10 -0.43 -12.46
CA PRO A 316 14.04 0.33 -13.27
C PRO A 316 15.48 -0.14 -13.08
N ARG A 317 16.26 0.04 -14.13
CA ARG A 317 17.72 -0.06 -14.14
C ARG A 317 18.32 1.25 -14.65
N ARG A 318 19.35 1.76 -13.98
CA ARG A 318 20.03 2.99 -14.38
C ARG A 318 20.80 2.79 -15.69
N VAL A 319 20.71 3.76 -16.59
CA VAL A 319 21.44 3.81 -17.85
C VAL A 319 22.09 5.19 -17.98
N TYR A 320 23.42 5.21 -17.91
CA TYR A 320 24.23 6.42 -18.05
C TYR A 320 24.25 6.92 -19.50
N VAL A 321 24.28 8.25 -19.66
CA VAL A 321 24.37 8.95 -20.95
C VAL A 321 25.33 10.14 -20.84
N ASN A 322 25.91 10.56 -21.96
CA ASN A 322 26.85 11.68 -21.95
C ASN A 322 26.11 13.02 -21.97
N HIS A 323 25.01 13.09 -22.72
CA HIS A 323 24.17 14.27 -22.82
C HIS A 323 22.69 13.91 -22.57
N PRO A 324 21.91 14.80 -21.93
CA PRO A 324 20.46 14.59 -21.74
C PRO A 324 19.67 14.31 -23.02
N ASP A 325 20.16 14.79 -24.17
CA ASP A 325 19.49 14.63 -25.47
C ASP A 325 19.86 13.33 -26.21
N ASP A 326 20.73 12.48 -25.63
CA ASP A 326 21.14 11.21 -26.25
C ASP A 326 19.99 10.18 -26.32
N VAL A 327 18.95 10.37 -25.50
CA VAL A 327 17.78 9.51 -25.42
C VAL A 327 16.49 10.35 -25.37
N PRO A 328 15.35 9.82 -25.85
CA PRO A 328 14.08 10.56 -25.83
C PRO A 328 13.37 10.53 -24.46
N TYR A 329 14.02 10.00 -23.42
CA TYR A 329 13.44 9.79 -22.09
C TYR A 329 13.93 10.85 -21.11
N LYS A 330 13.23 11.00 -19.99
CA LYS A 330 13.64 11.90 -18.92
C LYS A 330 15.00 11.49 -18.34
N VAL A 331 16.01 12.29 -18.64
CA VAL A 331 17.35 12.21 -18.06
C VAL A 331 17.46 13.16 -16.86
N ILE A 332 18.20 12.75 -15.85
CA ILE A 332 18.61 13.60 -14.72
C ILE A 332 20.12 13.63 -14.60
N ARG A 333 20.64 14.68 -13.97
CA ARG A 333 22.01 14.67 -13.45
C ARG A 333 22.03 13.81 -12.19
N VAL A 334 22.95 12.85 -12.13
CA VAL A 334 23.10 11.93 -10.99
C VAL A 334 24.03 12.52 -9.94
N THR A 335 23.81 12.13 -8.68
CA THR A 335 24.69 12.53 -7.57
C THR A 335 26.03 11.79 -7.64
N ASN A 336 26.04 10.55 -8.13
CA ASN A 336 27.23 9.72 -8.29
C ASN A 336 27.51 9.48 -9.80
N PRO A 337 28.60 10.02 -10.37
CA PRO A 337 28.95 9.83 -11.77
C PRO A 337 29.10 8.36 -12.17
N GLY A 338 28.88 8.09 -13.45
CA GLY A 338 29.03 6.76 -14.04
C GLY A 338 30.48 6.28 -14.13
N PRO A 339 30.68 5.01 -14.52
CA PRO A 339 32.01 4.39 -14.59
C PRO A 339 33.01 5.12 -15.48
N ASN A 340 32.53 5.89 -16.47
CA ASN A 340 33.37 6.66 -17.39
C ASN A 340 33.26 8.18 -17.15
N GLY A 341 32.70 8.59 -16.00
CA GLY A 341 32.49 10.00 -15.65
C GLY A 341 31.19 10.59 -16.19
N GLU A 342 30.24 9.76 -16.64
CA GLU A 342 28.93 10.22 -17.10
C GLU A 342 28.16 10.88 -15.93
N GLU A 343 27.82 12.16 -16.08
CA GLU A 343 27.08 12.90 -15.04
C GLU A 343 25.56 12.75 -15.16
N TYR A 344 25.07 12.08 -16.21
CA TYR A 344 23.65 11.99 -16.54
C TYR A 344 23.20 10.54 -16.65
N ALA A 345 21.97 10.27 -16.23
CA ALA A 345 21.34 8.97 -16.40
C ALA A 345 19.83 9.08 -16.57
N TRP A 346 19.26 8.07 -17.24
CA TRP A 346 17.83 7.76 -17.19
C TRP A 346 17.65 6.36 -16.60
N TYR A 347 16.40 6.01 -16.30
CA TYR A 347 16.07 4.76 -15.63
C TYR A 347 15.19 3.91 -16.54
N GLN A 348 15.79 2.94 -17.22
CA GLN A 348 15.09 2.05 -18.14
C GLN A 348 14.21 1.07 -17.35
N CYS A 349 12.92 1.02 -17.66
CA CYS A 349 12.02 0.03 -17.07
C CYS A 349 12.26 -1.36 -17.65
N THR A 350 11.96 -2.37 -16.83
CA THR A 350 12.03 -3.76 -17.22
C THR A 350 10.71 -4.49 -16.96
N VAL A 351 10.55 -5.65 -17.58
CA VAL A 351 9.44 -6.58 -17.36
C VAL A 351 9.99 -7.98 -17.10
N SER A 352 9.09 -8.94 -16.86
CA SER A 352 9.45 -10.34 -16.61
C SER A 352 10.42 -10.50 -15.43
N GLY A 353 10.23 -9.70 -14.37
CA GLY A 353 11.06 -9.71 -13.15
C GLY A 353 12.50 -9.27 -13.43
N GLY A 354 12.69 -8.11 -14.08
CA GLY A 354 14.02 -7.55 -14.34
C GLY A 354 14.74 -8.08 -15.58
N ARG A 355 14.20 -9.10 -16.26
CA ARG A 355 14.93 -9.85 -17.31
C ARG A 355 14.89 -9.21 -18.69
N GLU A 356 13.85 -8.43 -18.99
CA GLU A 356 13.65 -7.81 -20.30
C GLU A 356 13.53 -6.30 -20.15
N GLY A 357 14.44 -5.55 -20.77
CA GLY A 357 14.37 -4.08 -20.82
C GLY A 357 13.34 -3.61 -21.84
N ARG A 358 12.60 -2.55 -21.51
CA ARG A 358 11.59 -1.93 -22.37
C ARG A 358 12.03 -0.54 -22.85
N PRO A 359 11.55 -0.07 -24.00
CA PRO A 359 11.81 1.27 -24.51
C PRO A 359 10.92 2.31 -23.80
N ILE A 360 10.96 2.34 -22.47
CA ILE A 360 10.24 3.30 -21.63
C ILE A 360 11.05 3.57 -20.36
N GLY A 361 11.13 4.84 -19.95
CA GLY A 361 11.78 5.23 -18.70
C GLY A 361 10.83 5.19 -17.50
N ALA A 362 11.41 5.11 -16.30
CA ALA A 362 10.66 5.07 -15.05
C ALA A 362 9.78 6.31 -14.84
N PHE A 363 10.26 7.48 -15.29
CA PHE A 363 9.49 8.72 -15.25
C PHE A 363 8.25 8.63 -16.15
N GLU A 364 8.43 8.24 -17.41
CA GLU A 364 7.32 8.12 -18.38
C GLU A 364 6.30 7.08 -17.91
N LEU A 365 6.78 5.93 -17.41
CA LEU A 365 5.93 4.89 -16.85
C LEU A 365 5.14 5.42 -15.64
N ALA A 366 5.81 6.07 -14.68
CA ALA A 366 5.17 6.59 -13.48
C ALA A 366 4.05 7.59 -13.80
N LYS A 367 4.29 8.52 -14.75
CA LYS A 367 3.27 9.46 -15.24
C LYS A 367 2.10 8.76 -15.92
N ALA A 368 2.39 7.77 -16.77
CA ALA A 368 1.36 7.05 -17.51
C ALA A 368 0.46 6.22 -16.58
N VAL A 369 1.04 5.50 -15.61
CA VAL A 369 0.24 4.63 -14.72
C VAL A 369 -0.58 5.41 -13.71
N GLU A 370 -0.11 6.57 -13.26
CA GLU A 370 -0.91 7.53 -12.49
C GLU A 370 -2.17 7.92 -13.26
N GLU A 371 -2.03 8.27 -14.53
CA GLU A 371 -3.18 8.58 -15.40
C GLU A 371 -4.11 7.39 -15.60
N LEU A 372 -3.57 6.17 -15.69
CA LEU A 372 -4.36 4.94 -15.88
C LEU A 372 -5.05 4.44 -14.59
N GLY A 373 -4.89 5.14 -13.46
CA GLY A 373 -5.63 4.86 -12.22
C GLY A 373 -4.83 4.14 -11.14
N ALA A 374 -3.49 4.07 -11.26
CA ALA A 374 -2.66 3.67 -10.13
C ALA A 374 -2.85 4.66 -8.95
N GLY A 375 -2.93 4.14 -7.73
CA GLY A 375 -2.98 4.94 -6.51
C GLY A 375 -1.71 4.92 -5.68
N GLU A 376 -0.73 4.10 -6.04
CA GLU A 376 0.56 4.02 -5.36
C GLU A 376 1.61 3.39 -6.29
N ILE A 377 2.87 3.83 -6.17
CA ILE A 377 4.00 3.24 -6.89
C ILE A 377 4.90 2.50 -5.91
N LEU A 378 5.11 1.21 -6.15
CA LEU A 378 6.20 0.44 -5.57
C LEU A 378 7.42 0.59 -6.46
N LEU A 379 8.37 1.43 -6.05
CA LEU A 379 9.54 1.78 -6.84
C LEU A 379 10.74 0.95 -6.38
N ASN A 380 11.02 -0.13 -7.11
CA ASN A 380 12.20 -0.96 -6.89
C ASN A 380 13.44 -0.30 -7.54
N CYS A 381 14.61 -0.84 -7.26
CA CYS A 381 15.87 -0.46 -7.91
C CYS A 381 16.66 -1.75 -8.20
N ILE A 382 16.75 -2.15 -9.47
CA ILE A 382 17.45 -3.38 -9.87
C ILE A 382 18.92 -3.33 -9.44
N ASP A 383 19.56 -2.17 -9.61
CA ASP A 383 20.99 -1.98 -9.31
C ASP A 383 21.29 -2.00 -7.80
N CYS A 384 20.29 -1.70 -6.97
CA CYS A 384 20.40 -1.62 -5.51
C CYS A 384 19.98 -2.92 -4.81
N ASP A 385 19.26 -3.79 -5.52
CA ASP A 385 18.61 -4.94 -4.90
C ASP A 385 19.64 -5.92 -4.31
N GLY A 386 19.39 -6.35 -3.07
CA GLY A 386 20.30 -7.19 -2.30
C GLY A 386 21.64 -6.55 -1.88
N GLN A 387 21.95 -5.31 -2.27
CA GLN A 387 23.25 -4.69 -1.97
C GLN A 387 23.40 -4.21 -0.52
N GLY A 388 22.30 -3.85 0.13
CA GLY A 388 22.30 -3.32 1.50
C GLY A 388 23.02 -1.98 1.66
N LYS A 389 23.15 -1.19 0.59
CA LYS A 389 23.90 0.09 0.53
C LYS A 389 23.02 1.35 0.52
N GLY A 390 21.72 1.19 0.78
CA GLY A 390 20.75 2.27 0.75
C GLY A 390 19.88 2.24 -0.50
N PHE A 391 18.80 3.04 -0.46
CA PHE A 391 17.91 3.24 -1.60
C PHE A 391 18.57 4.13 -2.66
N ASP A 392 18.12 4.05 -3.91
CA ASP A 392 18.52 5.00 -4.95
C ASP A 392 17.83 6.35 -4.75
N ILE A 393 18.50 7.27 -4.05
CA ILE A 393 17.95 8.59 -3.74
C ILE A 393 17.63 9.40 -5.00
N ASP A 394 18.45 9.32 -6.04
CA ASP A 394 18.23 10.06 -7.29
C ASP A 394 16.96 9.56 -8.01
N LEU A 395 16.78 8.24 -8.07
CA LEU A 395 15.58 7.60 -8.64
C LEU A 395 14.33 7.92 -7.81
N VAL A 396 14.38 7.71 -6.49
CA VAL A 396 13.23 7.94 -5.61
C VAL A 396 12.82 9.40 -5.65
N LYS A 397 13.78 10.33 -5.66
CA LYS A 397 13.52 11.76 -5.83
C LYS A 397 12.87 12.07 -7.18
N LEU A 398 13.43 11.58 -8.28
CA LEU A 398 12.87 11.77 -9.63
C LEU A 398 11.40 11.36 -9.70
N ILE A 399 11.05 10.19 -9.17
CA ILE A 399 9.68 9.67 -9.27
C ILE A 399 8.76 10.36 -8.25
N SER A 400 9.15 10.45 -6.98
CA SER A 400 8.31 11.10 -5.96
C SER A 400 8.08 12.59 -6.21
N ASP A 401 8.97 13.29 -6.92
CA ASP A 401 8.75 14.68 -7.32
C ASP A 401 7.85 14.83 -8.56
N SER A 402 7.63 13.76 -9.33
CA SER A 402 6.94 13.83 -10.63
C SER A 402 5.49 13.34 -10.65
N VAL A 403 5.07 12.53 -9.69
CA VAL A 403 3.69 12.02 -9.59
C VAL A 403 2.94 12.56 -8.37
N GLY A 404 1.64 12.76 -8.47
CA GLY A 404 0.75 13.14 -7.37
C GLY A 404 0.28 11.98 -6.48
N ILE A 405 0.63 10.74 -6.81
CA ILE A 405 0.32 9.54 -6.00
C ILE A 405 1.49 9.16 -5.05
N PRO A 406 1.22 8.48 -3.92
CA PRO A 406 2.25 7.96 -3.02
C PRO A 406 3.30 7.08 -3.72
N VAL A 407 4.57 7.23 -3.31
CA VAL A 407 5.70 6.41 -3.78
C VAL A 407 6.33 5.68 -2.60
N ILE A 408 6.47 4.37 -2.73
CA ILE A 408 7.19 3.46 -1.82
C ILE A 408 8.61 3.28 -2.36
N ALA A 409 9.62 3.68 -1.59
CA ALA A 409 11.01 3.36 -1.89
C ALA A 409 11.30 1.89 -1.55
N SER A 410 11.87 1.13 -2.49
CA SER A 410 12.19 -0.28 -2.35
C SER A 410 13.56 -0.60 -2.94
N SER A 411 14.11 -1.75 -2.57
CA SER A 411 15.45 -2.27 -2.92
C SER A 411 16.63 -1.44 -2.38
N GLY A 412 17.53 -2.11 -1.64
CA GLY A 412 18.80 -1.55 -1.18
C GLY A 412 18.90 -1.22 0.32
N ALA A 413 17.77 -1.19 1.04
CA ALA A 413 17.77 -1.01 2.51
C ALA A 413 18.70 -2.01 3.21
N GLY A 414 19.42 -1.54 4.22
CA GLY A 414 20.53 -2.26 4.87
C GLY A 414 20.66 -1.92 6.36
N THR A 415 20.41 -0.67 6.71
CA THR A 415 20.43 -0.15 8.09
C THR A 415 19.22 0.76 8.35
N PRO A 416 18.90 1.09 9.60
CA PRO A 416 17.91 2.13 9.93
C PRO A 416 18.19 3.49 9.28
N ASP A 417 19.46 3.89 9.14
CA ASP A 417 19.85 5.17 8.52
C ASP A 417 19.36 5.30 7.07
N HIS A 418 19.30 4.20 6.32
CA HIS A 418 18.78 4.24 4.95
C HIS A 418 17.30 4.66 4.90
N PHE A 419 16.53 4.40 5.96
CA PHE A 419 15.13 4.83 6.05
C PHE A 419 15.01 6.32 6.36
N SER A 420 15.79 6.85 7.31
CA SER A 420 15.79 8.31 7.57
C SER A 420 16.29 9.07 6.35
N GLU A 421 17.37 8.61 5.73
CA GLU A 421 17.94 9.21 4.53
C GLU A 421 16.91 9.36 3.40
N VAL A 422 16.18 8.28 3.06
CA VAL A 422 15.21 8.34 1.97
C VAL A 422 14.02 9.24 2.30
N PHE A 423 13.59 9.29 3.56
CA PHE A 423 12.48 10.16 3.97
C PHE A 423 12.86 11.64 4.07
N GLU A 424 14.12 11.95 4.34
CA GLU A 424 14.63 13.33 4.42
C GLU A 424 15.01 13.90 3.05
N LYS A 425 15.63 13.08 2.20
CA LYS A 425 16.15 13.54 0.89
C LYS A 425 15.11 13.49 -0.23
N THR A 426 13.98 12.83 -0.02
CA THR A 426 12.97 12.59 -1.05
C THR A 426 11.55 12.79 -0.52
N ASN A 427 10.58 12.76 -1.43
CA ASN A 427 9.16 12.79 -1.09
C ASN A 427 8.55 11.38 -0.95
N ALA A 428 9.36 10.35 -0.70
CA ALA A 428 8.88 8.99 -0.45
C ALA A 428 7.83 8.98 0.68
N SER A 429 6.71 8.31 0.42
CA SER A 429 5.60 8.17 1.37
C SER A 429 5.78 6.94 2.28
N ALA A 430 6.56 5.97 1.81
CA ALA A 430 6.89 4.76 2.53
C ALA A 430 8.25 4.23 2.09
N ALA A 431 8.82 3.35 2.92
CA ALA A 431 10.01 2.58 2.59
C ALA A 431 9.75 1.10 2.88
N LEU A 432 10.16 0.25 1.95
CA LEU A 432 9.95 -1.18 1.98
C LEU A 432 11.30 -1.90 2.08
N ALA A 433 11.35 -2.91 2.96
CA ALA A 433 12.46 -3.84 2.99
C ALA A 433 11.98 -5.29 3.14
N ALA A 434 12.76 -6.22 2.59
CA ALA A 434 12.49 -7.66 2.62
C ALA A 434 13.58 -8.41 3.39
N GLY A 435 14.77 -8.55 2.79
CA GLY A 435 15.84 -9.41 3.29
C GLY A 435 16.30 -9.10 4.72
N ILE A 436 16.51 -7.82 5.04
CA ILE A 436 17.02 -7.40 6.36
C ILE A 436 16.06 -7.72 7.52
N PHE A 437 14.74 -7.67 7.27
CA PHE A 437 13.72 -8.02 8.25
C PHE A 437 13.61 -9.54 8.38
N HIS A 438 13.60 -10.24 7.24
CA HIS A 438 13.48 -11.69 7.22
C HIS A 438 14.68 -12.39 7.87
N ARG A 439 15.90 -11.88 7.65
CA ARG A 439 17.14 -12.38 8.27
C ARG A 439 17.35 -11.88 9.70
N LYS A 440 16.48 -10.99 10.19
CA LYS A 440 16.57 -10.34 11.52
C LYS A 440 17.88 -9.58 11.73
N GLU A 441 18.48 -9.08 10.65
CA GLU A 441 19.67 -8.23 10.68
C GLU A 441 19.33 -6.85 11.23
N VAL A 442 18.15 -6.34 10.84
CA VAL A 442 17.59 -5.09 11.32
C VAL A 442 16.17 -5.36 11.79
N PRO A 443 15.84 -5.22 13.08
CA PRO A 443 14.46 -5.32 13.54
C PRO A 443 13.61 -4.14 13.04
N ILE A 444 12.35 -4.37 12.68
CA ILE A 444 11.41 -3.30 12.27
C ILE A 444 11.28 -2.24 13.37
N GLN A 445 11.21 -2.70 14.63
CA GLN A 445 11.16 -1.82 15.79
C GLN A 445 12.37 -0.88 15.87
N SER A 446 13.57 -1.36 15.59
CA SER A 446 14.78 -0.52 15.59
C SER A 446 14.76 0.53 14.47
N VAL A 447 14.17 0.22 13.31
CA VAL A 447 13.94 1.23 12.26
C VAL A 447 13.00 2.32 12.78
N LYS A 448 11.91 1.94 13.45
CA LYS A 448 10.93 2.90 13.96
C LYS A 448 11.50 3.76 15.09
N GLU A 449 12.25 3.18 16.00
CA GLU A 449 12.95 3.90 17.08
C GLU A 449 13.93 4.93 16.51
N HIS A 450 14.76 4.52 15.55
CA HIS A 450 15.66 5.42 14.82
C HIS A 450 14.92 6.58 14.15
N LEU A 451 13.83 6.28 13.43
CA LEU A 451 13.03 7.32 12.78
C LEU A 451 12.42 8.31 13.80
N GLN A 452 12.03 7.84 14.99
CA GLN A 452 11.57 8.73 16.06
C GLN A 452 12.69 9.62 16.60
N GLU A 453 13.90 9.09 16.76
CA GLU A 453 15.08 9.84 17.19
C GLU A 453 15.42 10.97 16.20
N GLU A 454 15.31 10.67 14.90
CA GLU A 454 15.42 11.64 13.79
C GLU A 454 14.17 12.53 13.61
N ARG A 455 13.19 12.45 14.52
CA ARG A 455 11.95 13.24 14.51
C ARG A 455 11.09 13.04 13.26
N ILE A 456 11.23 11.90 12.59
CA ILE A 456 10.37 11.44 11.52
C ILE A 456 9.17 10.72 12.16
N GLU A 457 7.97 11.20 11.85
CA GLU A 457 6.77 10.63 12.45
C GLU A 457 6.49 9.23 11.90
N VAL A 458 6.37 8.26 12.80
CA VAL A 458 6.07 6.85 12.51
C VAL A 458 5.03 6.33 13.49
N ARG A 459 4.28 5.31 13.09
CA ARG A 459 3.39 4.57 14.01
C ARG A 459 4.23 3.76 14.99
N ILE A 460 3.87 3.75 16.27
CA ILE A 460 4.41 2.83 17.29
C ILE A 460 3.35 1.85 17.74
#